data_AF-A0A164NVQ5-F1
#
_entry.id   AF-A0A164NVQ5-F1
#
_cell.length_a   1.000
_cell.length_b   1.000
_cell.length_c   1.000
_cell.angle_alpha   90.00
_cell.angle_beta   90.00
_cell.angle_gamma   90.00
#
_symmetry.space_group_name_H-M   'P 1'
#
loop_
_entity.id
_entity.type
_entity.pdbx_description
1 polymer ?
#
loop_
_entity_poly.entity_id
_entity_poly.type
_entity_poly.pdbx_seq_one_letter_code
_entity_poly.pdbx_strand_id
1 'polypeptide(L)'
;MTIDPDRDPGDRYRLTTSARDLDDLADRLTRWLGTKVGADGPPTITNLTRPQAGGMSSGSVLFEASWTVGGRVDSGAYVVRMPPESGALPVFETYDLPTQYAVMAGVAELTDVPVPQLCWLETDESVLGTPFFVMRRVDGRIPEDNPPYVFVGWLFDASPDERLRLTRRTVDILAALHAIPEPAERFPALATGYGPALRRHMDAQRRYYEWALAADGYRIQLLERAFDWLEAHWPSDPGPDVLCWGDARPGNIIYQGFEPVAVLDWEMATLCPRELDVAWLIFIHRFFQDIATRFDQPGLKDFLRRDDVVSYYEKNTGYTLRDLDWYIVYAALRHGIVMARVKRRMIHFGEDTDTPDRDDYVMHRSSLAALLDGRYQWD
;
A
#
# COMPACT_ATOMS: atom_id res chain seq x y z
N MET A 1 -12.54 30.53 35.79
CA MET A 1 -11.74 30.17 34.60
C MET A 1 -12.75 29.83 33.52
N THR A 2 -13.06 30.80 32.68
CA THR A 2 -14.10 30.73 31.64
C THR A 2 -13.60 29.87 30.49
N ILE A 3 -14.35 28.82 30.14
CA ILE A 3 -14.07 27.96 29.00
C ILE A 3 -14.75 28.61 27.80
N ASP A 4 -13.95 28.95 26.80
CA ASP A 4 -14.40 29.45 25.50
C ASP A 4 -15.06 28.30 24.71
N PRO A 5 -16.37 28.41 24.36
CA PRO A 5 -17.11 27.35 23.69
C PRO A 5 -16.80 27.21 22.19
N ASP A 6 -16.03 28.11 21.59
CA ASP A 6 -15.68 28.09 20.15
C ASP A 6 -14.32 27.42 19.84
N ARG A 7 -13.70 26.76 20.83
CA ARG A 7 -12.43 26.06 20.61
C ARG A 7 -12.68 24.62 20.16
N ASP A 8 -12.33 24.32 18.90
CA ASP A 8 -12.40 22.98 18.30
C ASP A 8 -11.74 21.95 19.24
N PRO A 9 -12.46 20.87 19.65
CA PRO A 9 -11.89 19.77 20.43
C PRO A 9 -10.62 19.16 19.83
N GLY A 10 -10.44 19.25 18.50
CA GLY A 10 -9.28 18.76 17.77
C GLY A 10 -8.00 19.59 17.95
N ASP A 11 -8.11 20.85 18.38
CA ASP A 11 -6.94 21.74 18.50
C ASP A 11 -6.09 21.46 19.75
N ARG A 12 -6.63 20.77 20.75
CA ARG A 12 -5.89 20.47 21.99
C ARG A 12 -4.87 19.33 21.84
N TYR A 13 -4.98 18.50 20.82
CA TYR A 13 -4.06 17.37 20.59
C TYR A 13 -3.06 17.61 19.46
N ARG A 14 -3.22 18.67 18.65
CA ARG A 14 -2.35 18.94 17.50
C ARG A 14 -1.04 19.65 17.80
N LEU A 15 -0.86 20.25 18.98
CA LEU A 15 0.22 21.23 19.20
C LEU A 15 1.37 20.78 20.13
N THR A 16 1.41 19.54 20.59
CA THR A 16 2.48 19.07 21.48
C THR A 16 3.27 17.85 21.02
N THR A 17 2.75 17.07 20.06
CA THR A 17 3.37 15.84 19.50
C THR A 17 3.69 15.95 17.99
N SER A 18 3.81 17.17 17.44
CA SER A 18 3.73 17.39 15.97
C SER A 18 4.80 18.30 15.34
N ALA A 19 5.60 19.02 16.14
CA ALA A 19 6.67 19.89 15.64
C ALA A 19 8.03 19.55 16.27
N ARG A 20 8.08 19.35 17.59
CA ARG A 20 9.30 18.95 18.32
C ARG A 20 9.86 17.61 17.84
N ASP A 21 9.00 16.69 17.43
CA ASP A 21 9.41 15.37 16.92
C ASP A 21 9.98 15.46 15.50
N LEU A 22 9.53 16.44 14.70
CA LEU A 22 10.12 16.71 13.38
C LEU A 22 11.46 17.44 13.51
N ASP A 23 11.61 18.35 14.48
CA ASP A 23 12.89 19.02 14.75
C ASP A 23 13.96 18.00 15.22
N ASP A 24 13.63 17.10 16.16
CA ASP A 24 14.54 16.03 16.58
C ASP A 24 14.90 15.10 15.41
N LEU A 25 13.91 14.73 14.61
CA LEU A 25 14.14 13.93 13.40
C LEU A 25 15.08 14.66 12.42
N ALA A 26 14.91 15.96 12.22
CA ALA A 26 15.77 16.77 11.36
C ALA A 26 17.23 16.78 11.86
N ASP A 27 17.43 16.95 13.16
CA ASP A 27 18.77 16.95 13.78
C ASP A 27 19.46 15.59 13.65
N ARG A 28 18.72 14.50 13.85
CA ARG A 28 19.23 13.13 13.70
C ARG A 28 19.56 12.81 12.25
N LEU A 29 18.66 13.14 11.32
CA LEU A 29 18.89 12.97 9.88
C LEU A 29 20.06 13.83 9.39
N THR A 30 20.25 15.04 9.91
CA THR A 30 21.36 15.92 9.52
C THR A 30 22.70 15.30 9.89
N ARG A 31 22.83 14.82 11.14
CA ARG A 31 24.03 14.12 11.59
C ARG A 31 24.30 12.86 10.78
N TRP A 32 23.26 12.06 10.58
CA TRP A 32 23.35 10.83 9.79
C TRP A 32 23.75 11.09 8.33
N LEU A 33 23.11 12.05 7.66
CA LEU A 33 23.40 12.38 6.26
C LEU A 33 24.85 12.81 6.08
N GLY A 34 25.41 13.55 7.06
CA GLY A 34 26.83 13.93 7.07
C GLY A 34 27.78 12.74 6.95
N THR A 35 27.40 11.57 7.49
CA THR A 35 28.18 10.33 7.36
C THR A 35 28.08 9.66 5.98
N LYS A 36 27.06 10.02 5.18
CA LYS A 36 26.78 9.38 3.88
C LYS A 36 27.33 10.18 2.69
N VAL A 37 27.40 11.51 2.79
CA VAL A 37 27.67 12.37 1.62
C VAL A 37 29.10 12.95 1.54
N GLY A 38 29.96 12.67 2.53
CA GLY A 38 31.35 13.14 2.52
C GLY A 38 31.49 14.66 2.45
N ALA A 39 30.59 15.40 3.10
CA ALA A 39 30.50 16.85 2.98
C ALA A 39 31.64 17.58 3.71
N ASP A 40 32.02 18.75 3.16
CA ASP A 40 33.02 19.67 3.72
C ASP A 40 32.57 20.28 5.08
N GLY A 41 31.27 20.21 5.38
CA GLY A 41 30.63 20.68 6.60
C GLY A 41 29.29 19.97 6.83
N PRO A 42 28.57 20.28 7.93
CA PRO A 42 27.29 19.63 8.22
C PRO A 42 26.27 19.91 7.09
N PRO A 43 25.57 18.88 6.59
CA PRO A 43 24.44 19.08 5.69
C PRO A 43 23.36 19.96 6.32
N THR A 44 22.53 20.57 5.47
CA THR A 44 21.35 21.32 5.89
C THR A 44 20.11 20.54 5.47
N ILE A 45 19.21 20.26 6.41
CA ILE A 45 17.89 19.68 6.14
C ILE A 45 16.81 20.72 6.46
N THR A 46 15.88 20.91 5.53
CA THR A 46 14.77 21.87 5.65
C THR A 46 13.45 21.25 5.20
N ASN A 47 12.34 21.96 5.44
CA ASN A 47 11.01 21.63 4.92
C ASN A 47 10.52 20.22 5.29
N LEU A 48 10.83 19.75 6.51
CA LEU A 48 10.32 18.48 7.00
C LEU A 48 8.80 18.55 7.14
N THR A 49 8.12 17.67 6.43
CA THR A 49 6.66 17.62 6.40
C THR A 49 6.19 16.18 6.25
N ARG A 50 5.04 15.86 6.84
CA ARG A 50 4.34 14.60 6.55
C ARG A 50 3.46 14.81 5.32
N PRO A 51 3.37 13.84 4.40
CA PRO A 51 2.52 13.97 3.22
C PRO A 51 1.05 14.12 3.65
N GLN A 52 0.31 14.98 2.95
CA GLN A 52 -1.13 15.19 3.21
C GLN A 52 -1.98 14.01 2.76
N ALA A 53 -1.54 13.31 1.71
CA ALA A 53 -2.11 12.07 1.21
C ALA A 53 -1.05 10.97 1.36
N GLY A 54 -1.33 9.96 2.19
CA GLY A 54 -0.43 8.84 2.43
C GLY A 54 -1.13 7.72 3.19
N GLY A 55 -0.81 6.47 2.86
CA GLY A 55 -1.37 5.29 3.53
C GLY A 55 -1.01 5.24 5.01
N MET A 56 -1.88 4.59 5.80
CA MET A 56 -1.72 4.47 7.26
C MET A 56 -0.69 3.42 7.70
N SER A 57 -0.04 2.74 6.76
CA SER A 57 0.80 1.57 7.02
C SER A 57 2.23 1.91 7.44
N SER A 58 2.88 2.92 6.84
CA SER A 58 4.24 3.32 7.21
C SER A 58 4.42 4.83 7.30
N GLY A 59 5.37 5.29 8.12
CA GLY A 59 5.68 6.70 8.28
C GLY A 59 6.53 7.20 7.12
N SER A 60 6.03 8.17 6.36
CA SER A 60 6.83 8.91 5.37
C SER A 60 6.98 10.37 5.80
N VAL A 61 8.21 10.89 5.73
CA VAL A 61 8.50 12.31 5.95
C VAL A 61 9.25 12.84 4.74
N LEU A 62 8.74 13.92 4.15
CA LEU A 62 9.34 14.64 3.04
C LEU A 62 10.30 15.67 3.62
N PHE A 63 11.45 15.86 2.99
CA PHE A 63 12.42 16.89 3.38
C PHE A 63 13.26 17.34 2.19
N GLU A 64 13.86 18.52 2.31
CA GLU A 64 14.90 18.99 1.40
C GLU A 64 16.25 18.87 2.10
N ALA A 65 17.29 18.51 1.36
CA ALA A 65 18.65 18.48 1.90
C ALA A 65 19.64 19.12 0.93
N SER A 66 20.65 19.79 1.49
CA SER A 66 21.78 20.33 0.75
C SER A 66 23.09 20.16 1.52
N TRP A 67 24.20 20.00 0.79
CA TRP A 67 25.53 19.87 1.36
C TRP A 67 26.59 20.31 0.35
N THR A 68 27.82 20.52 0.81
CA THR A 68 28.94 20.95 -0.06
C THR A 68 30.01 19.87 -0.09
N VAL A 69 30.49 19.52 -1.30
CA VAL A 69 31.63 18.60 -1.49
C VAL A 69 32.66 19.28 -2.40
N GLY A 70 33.87 19.49 -1.90
CA GLY A 70 34.93 20.15 -2.65
C GLY A 70 34.54 21.56 -3.13
N GLY A 71 33.78 22.30 -2.32
CA GLY A 71 33.29 23.64 -2.64
C GLY A 71 32.10 23.69 -3.62
N ARG A 72 31.56 22.55 -4.07
CA ARG A 72 30.34 22.50 -4.89
C ARG A 72 29.14 22.08 -4.06
N VAL A 73 28.05 22.85 -4.13
CA VAL A 73 26.79 22.54 -3.47
C VAL A 73 26.04 21.46 -4.27
N ASP A 74 25.59 20.42 -3.57
CA ASP A 74 24.63 19.42 -4.04
C ASP A 74 23.35 19.54 -3.19
N SER A 75 22.19 19.24 -3.78
CA SER A 75 20.91 19.33 -3.10
C SER A 75 19.82 18.45 -3.74
N GLY A 76 18.71 18.28 -3.02
CA GLY A 76 17.55 17.58 -3.54
C GLY A 76 16.36 17.55 -2.58
N ALA A 77 15.23 17.08 -3.10
CA ALA A 77 14.07 16.70 -2.31
C ALA A 77 14.04 15.19 -2.11
N TYR A 78 13.73 14.78 -0.89
CA TYR A 78 13.83 13.41 -0.42
C TYR A 78 12.60 13.00 0.37
N VAL A 79 12.40 11.70 0.48
CA VAL A 79 11.43 11.06 1.37
C VAL A 79 12.20 10.06 2.22
N VAL A 80 12.05 10.14 3.54
CA VAL A 80 12.45 9.08 4.45
C VAL A 80 11.23 8.21 4.75
N ARG A 81 11.37 6.89 4.60
CA ARG A 81 10.39 5.89 5.00
C ARG A 81 10.88 5.18 6.25
N MET A 82 10.04 5.16 7.27
CA MET A 82 10.29 4.56 8.59
C MET A 82 9.03 3.83 9.08
N PRO A 83 9.15 2.88 10.03
CA PRO A 83 7.98 2.24 10.61
C PRO A 83 7.09 3.26 11.33
N PRO A 84 5.79 2.95 11.53
CA PRO A 84 4.92 3.82 12.30
C PRO A 84 5.40 3.93 13.75
N GLU A 85 5.04 5.04 14.40
CA GLU A 85 5.43 5.32 15.78
C GLU A 85 4.91 4.26 16.77
N SER A 86 5.64 4.02 17.85
CA SER A 86 5.40 2.95 18.83
C SER A 86 4.07 3.03 19.61
N GLY A 87 3.28 4.09 19.40
CA GLY A 87 1.92 4.24 19.94
C GLY A 87 0.80 4.18 18.89
N ALA A 88 1.12 3.94 17.61
CA ALA A 88 0.17 4.14 16.51
C ALA A 88 -0.85 3.01 16.27
N LEU A 89 -0.87 1.98 17.14
CA LEU A 89 -1.58 0.71 16.95
C LEU A 89 -1.40 0.19 15.50
N PRO A 90 -0.24 -0.41 15.19
CA PRO A 90 0.18 -0.64 13.81
C PRO A 90 -0.81 -1.53 13.05
N VAL A 91 -0.88 -1.29 11.73
CA VAL A 91 -1.71 -2.08 10.80
C VAL A 91 -1.07 -3.43 10.52
N PHE A 92 0.25 -3.49 10.35
CA PHE A 92 1.02 -4.71 10.17
C PHE A 92 1.80 -5.12 11.43
N GLU A 93 2.03 -6.42 11.58
CA GLU A 93 2.77 -6.98 12.72
C GLU A 93 4.26 -6.59 12.67
N THR A 94 4.84 -6.59 11.47
CA THR A 94 6.26 -6.29 11.24
C THR A 94 6.44 -5.33 10.07
N TYR A 95 7.50 -4.52 10.12
CA TYR A 95 7.88 -3.57 9.08
C TYR A 95 9.29 -3.87 8.60
N ASP A 96 9.41 -4.66 7.54
CA ASP A 96 10.71 -5.03 6.95
C ASP A 96 11.10 -4.05 5.83
N LEU A 97 11.57 -2.87 6.24
CA LEU A 97 12.04 -1.83 5.32
C LEU A 97 13.28 -2.22 4.50
N PRO A 98 14.27 -2.97 5.04
CA PRO A 98 15.36 -3.51 4.23
C PRO A 98 14.88 -4.39 3.06
N THR A 99 13.91 -5.27 3.29
CA THR A 99 13.31 -6.07 2.20
C THR A 99 12.60 -5.18 1.18
N GLN A 100 11.84 -4.18 1.61
CA GLN A 100 11.21 -3.21 0.68
C GLN A 100 12.24 -2.49 -0.19
N TYR A 101 13.33 -2.00 0.43
CA TYR A 101 14.42 -1.35 -0.30
C TYR A 101 15.06 -2.28 -1.33
N ALA A 102 15.34 -3.54 -0.95
CA ALA A 102 15.93 -4.53 -1.85
C ALA A 102 15.02 -4.87 -3.03
N VAL A 103 13.70 -5.00 -2.80
CA VAL A 103 12.71 -5.24 -3.86
C VAL A 103 12.67 -4.05 -4.83
N MET A 104 12.56 -2.83 -4.32
CA MET A 104 12.55 -1.62 -5.15
C MET A 104 13.84 -1.48 -5.96
N ALA A 105 15.00 -1.77 -5.37
CA ALA A 105 16.29 -1.75 -6.06
C ALA A 105 16.33 -2.78 -7.20
N GLY A 106 15.89 -4.01 -6.94
CA GLY A 106 15.85 -5.06 -7.96
C GLY A 106 14.86 -4.74 -9.10
N VAL A 107 13.70 -4.14 -8.79
CA VAL A 107 12.75 -3.69 -9.81
C VAL A 107 13.35 -2.59 -10.70
N ALA A 108 14.03 -1.62 -10.10
CA ALA A 108 14.70 -0.54 -10.83
C ALA A 108 15.84 -1.06 -11.73
N GLU A 109 16.52 -2.13 -11.32
CA GLU A 109 17.61 -2.74 -12.09
C GLU A 109 17.08 -3.60 -13.25
N LEU A 110 15.98 -4.34 -13.03
CA LEU A 110 15.53 -5.40 -13.92
C LEU A 110 14.42 -4.97 -14.88
N THR A 111 13.79 -3.81 -14.67
CA THR A 111 12.62 -3.37 -15.43
C THR A 111 12.61 -1.86 -15.68
N ASP A 112 11.76 -1.42 -16.61
CA ASP A 112 11.45 0.00 -16.83
C ASP A 112 10.29 0.50 -15.95
N VAL A 113 9.83 -0.30 -14.97
CA VAL A 113 8.77 0.13 -14.05
C VAL A 113 9.30 1.29 -13.21
N PRO A 114 8.65 2.46 -13.24
CA PRO A 114 9.18 3.62 -12.55
C PRO A 114 9.01 3.43 -11.05
N VAL A 115 10.13 3.41 -10.31
CA VAL A 115 10.16 3.47 -8.85
C VAL A 115 10.96 4.71 -8.42
N PRO A 116 10.68 5.29 -7.23
CA PRO A 116 11.49 6.39 -6.73
C PRO A 116 12.97 6.00 -6.67
N GLN A 117 13.86 6.92 -7.06
CA GLN A 117 15.29 6.69 -6.98
C GLN A 117 15.70 6.47 -5.52
N LEU A 118 16.14 5.26 -5.21
CA LEU A 118 16.68 4.92 -3.88
C LEU A 118 18.02 5.61 -3.66
N CYS A 119 18.18 6.23 -2.50
CA CYS A 119 19.42 6.94 -2.13
C CYS A 119 20.21 6.14 -1.10
N TRP A 120 19.61 5.84 0.05
CA TRP A 120 20.32 5.24 1.19
C TRP A 120 19.40 4.33 1.99
N LEU A 121 19.93 3.20 2.44
CA LEU A 121 19.34 2.32 3.46
C LEU A 121 20.17 2.45 4.74
N GLU A 122 19.51 2.57 5.88
CA GLU A 122 20.12 2.53 7.20
C GLU A 122 19.48 1.43 8.04
N THR A 123 20.30 0.49 8.50
CA THR A 123 19.87 -0.65 9.32
C THR A 123 20.32 -0.52 10.78
N ASP A 124 21.21 0.42 11.08
CA ASP A 124 21.62 0.71 12.46
C ASP A 124 20.51 1.48 13.20
N GLU A 125 19.80 0.76 14.07
CA GLU A 125 18.73 1.31 14.89
C GLU A 125 19.20 2.39 15.87
N SER A 126 20.50 2.52 16.15
CA SER A 126 21.00 3.61 16.99
C SER A 126 20.79 5.00 16.36
N VAL A 127 20.58 5.07 15.04
CA VAL A 127 20.40 6.32 14.31
C VAL A 127 19.01 6.91 14.54
N LEU A 128 17.94 6.20 14.14
CA LEU A 128 16.53 6.65 14.26
C LEU A 128 15.69 5.85 15.27
N GLY A 129 16.27 4.86 15.95
CA GLY A 129 15.54 3.92 16.81
C GLY A 129 14.94 2.74 16.05
N THR A 130 15.10 2.72 14.73
CA THR A 130 14.50 1.75 13.81
C THR A 130 15.20 1.82 12.44
N PRO A 131 15.22 0.75 11.63
CA PRO A 131 15.69 0.83 10.25
C PRO A 131 14.85 1.83 9.45
N PHE A 132 15.48 2.47 8.47
CA PHE A 132 14.79 3.39 7.56
C PHE A 132 15.52 3.45 6.23
N PHE A 133 14.84 3.93 5.19
CA PHE A 133 15.51 4.26 3.95
C PHE A 133 15.06 5.60 3.40
N VAL A 134 15.89 6.17 2.55
CA VAL A 134 15.68 7.46 1.90
C VAL A 134 15.70 7.28 0.40
N MET A 135 14.75 7.93 -0.27
CA MET A 135 14.61 7.98 -1.72
C MET A 135 14.41 9.42 -2.18
N ARG A 136 14.61 9.71 -3.47
CA ARG A 136 14.24 11.00 -4.06
C ARG A 136 12.72 11.18 -4.00
N ARG A 137 12.28 12.40 -3.71
CA ARG A 137 10.88 12.78 -3.85
C ARG A 137 10.50 12.79 -5.32
N VAL A 138 9.38 12.16 -5.65
CA VAL A 138 8.78 12.20 -6.99
C VAL A 138 7.53 13.05 -6.91
N ASP A 139 7.48 14.12 -7.69
CA ASP A 139 6.34 15.02 -7.73
C ASP A 139 5.27 14.49 -8.70
N GLY A 140 4.00 14.60 -8.32
CA GLY A 140 2.86 14.20 -9.16
C GLY A 140 1.57 14.10 -8.37
N ARG A 141 0.57 13.44 -8.95
CA ARG A 141 -0.76 13.24 -8.35
C ARG A 141 -1.01 11.76 -8.09
N ILE A 142 -1.69 11.47 -6.99
CA ILE A 142 -2.13 10.12 -6.64
C ILE A 142 -3.67 10.12 -6.64
N PRO A 143 -4.35 9.08 -7.14
CA PRO A 143 -5.78 8.87 -6.88
C PRO A 143 -6.02 8.68 -5.38
N GLU A 144 -6.78 9.58 -4.76
CA GLU A 144 -6.99 9.57 -3.32
C GLU A 144 -7.88 8.41 -2.85
N ASP A 145 -7.59 7.86 -1.67
CA ASP A 145 -8.43 6.84 -1.02
C ASP A 145 -9.48 7.45 -0.08
N ASN A 146 -9.29 8.70 0.35
CA ASN A 146 -10.21 9.36 1.28
C ASN A 146 -10.28 10.90 1.06
N PRO A 147 -11.39 11.43 0.50
CA PRO A 147 -12.50 10.66 -0.09
C PRO A 147 -12.02 9.81 -1.28
N PRO A 148 -12.58 8.61 -1.52
CA PRO A 148 -12.15 7.77 -2.62
C PRO A 148 -12.27 8.45 -3.98
N TYR A 149 -11.31 8.22 -4.87
CA TYR A 149 -11.22 8.81 -6.22
C TYR A 149 -12.43 8.55 -7.13
N VAL A 150 -13.34 7.65 -6.75
CA VAL A 150 -14.61 7.41 -7.44
C VAL A 150 -15.68 8.47 -7.14
N PHE A 151 -15.44 9.34 -6.16
CA PHE A 151 -16.36 10.42 -5.79
C PHE A 151 -15.91 11.78 -6.28
N VAL A 152 -14.61 12.06 -6.24
CA VAL A 152 -14.02 13.37 -6.53
C VAL A 152 -12.58 13.23 -7.01
N GLY A 153 -12.04 14.33 -7.56
CA GLY A 153 -10.63 14.48 -7.89
C GLY A 153 -10.32 14.27 -9.37
N TRP A 154 -9.06 14.46 -9.72
CA TRP A 154 -8.62 14.52 -11.12
C TRP A 154 -8.90 13.23 -11.92
N LEU A 155 -8.94 12.07 -11.25
CA LEU A 155 -9.29 10.80 -11.88
C LEU A 155 -10.80 10.68 -12.13
N PHE A 156 -11.62 11.23 -11.22
CA PHE A 156 -13.05 11.30 -11.40
C PHE A 156 -13.41 12.20 -12.59
N ASP A 157 -12.75 13.35 -12.68
CA ASP A 157 -12.96 14.37 -13.73
C ASP A 157 -12.35 13.99 -15.09
N ALA A 158 -11.58 12.90 -15.16
CA ALA A 158 -10.94 12.45 -16.39
C ALA A 158 -11.97 12.02 -17.45
N SER A 159 -11.58 12.07 -18.72
CA SER A 159 -12.35 11.47 -19.81
C SER A 159 -12.28 9.93 -19.78
N PRO A 160 -13.24 9.22 -20.39
CA PRO A 160 -13.16 7.76 -20.54
C PRO A 160 -11.85 7.28 -21.21
N ASP A 161 -11.36 8.00 -22.21
CA ASP A 161 -10.10 7.65 -22.90
C ASP A 161 -8.87 7.79 -21.99
N GLU A 162 -8.87 8.79 -21.11
CA GLU A 162 -7.82 8.99 -20.12
C GLU A 162 -7.85 7.92 -19.03
N ARG A 163 -9.04 7.53 -18.55
CA ARG A 163 -9.21 6.39 -17.61
C ARG A 163 -8.81 5.06 -18.23
N LEU A 164 -9.12 4.85 -19.51
CA LEU A 164 -8.68 3.67 -20.25
C LEU A 164 -7.16 3.65 -20.43
N ARG A 165 -6.54 4.79 -20.71
CA ARG A 165 -5.07 4.92 -20.74
C ARG A 165 -4.47 4.52 -19.40
N LEU A 166 -4.98 5.05 -18.29
CA LEU A 166 -4.51 4.68 -16.95
C LEU A 166 -4.66 3.19 -16.69
N THR A 167 -5.82 2.61 -17.01
CA THR A 167 -6.05 1.15 -16.89
C THR A 167 -4.96 0.36 -17.60
N ARG A 168 -4.66 0.72 -18.87
CA ARG A 168 -3.60 0.07 -19.64
C ARG A 168 -2.23 0.23 -19.00
N ARG A 169 -1.87 1.44 -18.54
CA ARG A 169 -0.58 1.70 -17.90
C ARG A 169 -0.40 0.96 -16.58
N THR A 170 -1.45 0.86 -15.77
CA THR A 170 -1.42 0.07 -14.53
C THR A 170 -1.25 -1.42 -14.84
N VAL A 171 -1.90 -1.94 -15.89
CA VAL A 171 -1.72 -3.33 -16.34
C VAL A 171 -0.32 -3.57 -16.92
N ASP A 172 0.24 -2.61 -17.67
CA ASP A 172 1.61 -2.69 -18.19
C ASP A 172 2.64 -2.83 -17.07
N ILE A 173 2.45 -2.12 -15.94
CA ILE A 173 3.30 -2.24 -14.75
C ILE A 173 3.26 -3.68 -14.22
N LEU A 174 2.07 -4.24 -13.97
CA LEU A 174 1.94 -5.62 -13.48
C LEU A 174 2.55 -6.63 -14.46
N ALA A 175 2.29 -6.46 -15.76
CA ALA A 175 2.86 -7.32 -16.79
C ALA A 175 4.40 -7.30 -16.77
N ALA A 176 5.01 -6.12 -16.60
CA ALA A 176 6.46 -5.98 -16.53
C ALA A 176 7.06 -6.64 -15.28
N LEU A 177 6.45 -6.44 -14.10
CA LEU A 177 6.89 -7.08 -12.86
C LEU A 177 6.77 -8.61 -12.94
N HIS A 178 5.66 -9.09 -13.48
CA HIS A 178 5.39 -10.52 -13.62
C HIS A 178 6.22 -11.21 -14.71
N ALA A 179 6.93 -10.44 -15.54
CA ALA A 179 7.82 -10.95 -16.57
C ALA A 179 9.27 -11.14 -16.09
N ILE A 180 9.63 -10.71 -14.87
CA ILE A 180 10.98 -10.89 -14.35
C ILE A 180 11.31 -12.39 -14.25
N PRO A 181 12.34 -12.89 -14.95
CA PRO A 181 12.70 -14.30 -14.90
C PRO A 181 13.34 -14.66 -13.56
N GLU A 182 13.11 -15.89 -13.12
CA GLU A 182 13.73 -16.48 -11.91
C GLU A 182 13.53 -15.57 -10.66
N PRO A 183 12.29 -15.17 -10.34
CA PRO A 183 12.04 -14.14 -9.32
C PRO A 183 12.54 -14.54 -7.92
N ALA A 184 12.61 -15.83 -7.60
CA ALA A 184 13.18 -16.30 -6.33
C ALA A 184 14.69 -16.04 -6.22
N GLU A 185 15.43 -16.09 -7.33
CA GLU A 185 16.86 -15.80 -7.37
C GLU A 185 17.12 -14.29 -7.38
N ARG A 186 16.25 -13.52 -8.06
CA ARG A 186 16.34 -12.06 -8.14
C ARG A 186 15.90 -11.37 -6.85
N PHE A 187 14.96 -11.96 -6.11
CA PHE A 187 14.41 -11.44 -4.86
C PHE A 187 14.53 -12.46 -3.72
N PRO A 188 15.76 -12.82 -3.31
CA PRO A 188 15.98 -13.88 -2.31
C PRO A 188 15.38 -13.54 -0.94
N ALA A 189 15.23 -12.25 -0.60
CA ALA A 189 14.57 -11.80 0.62
C ALA A 189 13.07 -12.18 0.67
N LEU A 190 12.41 -12.36 -0.48
CA LEU A 190 11.02 -12.79 -0.57
C LEU A 190 10.88 -14.32 -0.68
N ALA A 191 11.94 -15.01 -1.09
CA ALA A 191 11.98 -16.46 -1.27
C ALA A 191 12.17 -17.22 0.06
N THR A 192 11.44 -16.82 1.10
CA THR A 192 11.55 -17.41 2.44
C THR A 192 10.56 -18.57 2.62
N GLY A 193 11.06 -19.69 3.14
CA GLY A 193 10.26 -20.87 3.48
C GLY A 193 10.14 -21.92 2.38
N TYR A 194 9.65 -23.10 2.77
CA TYR A 194 9.51 -24.27 1.91
C TYR A 194 8.06 -24.46 1.43
N GLY A 195 7.88 -25.15 0.30
CA GLY A 195 6.56 -25.49 -0.25
C GLY A 195 6.01 -24.49 -1.28
N PRO A 196 4.72 -24.60 -1.66
CA PRO A 196 4.09 -23.68 -2.62
C PRO A 196 3.91 -22.28 -2.02
N ALA A 197 4.24 -21.22 -2.77
CA ALA A 197 4.20 -19.86 -2.24
C ALA A 197 2.78 -19.38 -1.90
N LEU A 198 1.78 -19.71 -2.73
CA LEU A 198 0.37 -19.38 -2.44
C LEU A 198 -0.10 -19.96 -1.09
N ARG A 199 0.30 -21.19 -0.75
CA ARG A 199 -0.02 -21.83 0.54
C ARG A 199 0.63 -21.06 1.69
N ARG A 200 1.93 -20.75 1.59
CA ARG A 200 2.63 -19.94 2.60
C ARG A 200 1.98 -18.58 2.81
N HIS A 201 1.57 -17.94 1.71
CA HIS A 201 0.93 -16.63 1.75
C HIS A 201 -0.46 -16.72 2.42
N MET A 202 -1.27 -17.75 2.13
CA MET A 202 -2.54 -17.99 2.81
C MET A 202 -2.38 -18.26 4.32
N ASP A 203 -1.40 -19.08 4.68
CA ASP A 203 -1.08 -19.36 6.10
C ASP A 203 -0.61 -18.07 6.82
N ALA A 204 0.17 -17.22 6.13
CA ALA A 204 0.59 -15.92 6.66
C ALA A 204 -0.59 -14.97 6.86
N GLN A 205 -1.54 -14.93 5.92
CA GLN A 205 -2.76 -14.12 6.08
C GLN A 205 -3.62 -14.61 7.25
N ARG A 206 -3.68 -15.93 7.51
CA ARG A 206 -4.36 -16.47 8.70
C ARG A 206 -3.67 -16.02 9.98
N ARG A 207 -2.34 -16.11 10.06
CA ARG A 207 -1.58 -15.60 11.21
C ARG A 207 -1.78 -14.10 11.42
N TYR A 208 -1.81 -13.34 10.33
CA TYR A 208 -2.10 -11.91 10.38
C TYR A 208 -3.49 -11.61 10.93
N TYR A 209 -4.53 -12.35 10.50
CA TYR A 209 -5.88 -12.25 11.07
C TYR A 209 -5.90 -12.56 12.57
N GLU A 210 -5.22 -13.63 12.99
CA GLU A 210 -5.11 -13.99 14.41
C GLU A 210 -4.48 -12.87 15.23
N TRP A 211 -3.31 -12.37 14.81
CA TRP A 211 -2.62 -11.27 15.49
C TRP A 211 -3.41 -9.96 15.48
N ALA A 212 -3.97 -9.57 14.32
CA ALA A 212 -4.60 -8.28 14.14
C ALA A 212 -5.94 -8.16 14.89
N LEU A 213 -6.65 -9.28 15.03
CA LEU A 213 -8.07 -9.31 15.40
C LEU A 213 -8.40 -10.44 16.38
N ALA A 214 -8.27 -11.71 15.96
CA ALA A 214 -8.92 -12.81 16.65
C ALA A 214 -8.31 -13.14 18.03
N ALA A 215 -6.99 -13.00 18.20
CA ALA A 215 -6.30 -13.21 19.47
C ALA A 215 -6.75 -12.21 20.56
N ASP A 216 -7.19 -11.01 20.15
CA ASP A 216 -7.74 -9.99 21.04
C ASP A 216 -9.25 -10.17 21.28
N GLY A 217 -9.85 -11.26 20.81
CA GLY A 217 -11.28 -11.56 20.95
C GLY A 217 -12.18 -10.95 19.87
N TYR A 218 -11.62 -10.26 18.86
CA TYR A 218 -12.36 -9.65 17.75
C TYR A 218 -12.53 -10.64 16.59
N ARG A 219 -13.16 -11.79 16.86
CA ARG A 219 -13.43 -12.80 15.82
C ARG A 219 -14.54 -12.32 14.88
N ILE A 220 -14.24 -12.32 13.58
CA ILE A 220 -15.14 -11.87 12.52
C ILE A 220 -15.60 -13.11 11.74
N GLN A 221 -16.86 -13.48 11.92
CA GLN A 221 -17.41 -14.73 11.38
C GLN A 221 -17.39 -14.75 9.86
N LEU A 222 -17.61 -13.59 9.22
CA LEU A 222 -17.53 -13.49 7.77
C LEU A 222 -16.12 -13.75 7.22
N LEU A 223 -15.06 -13.30 7.90
CA LEU A 223 -13.68 -13.54 7.47
C LEU A 223 -13.27 -15.00 7.70
N GLU A 224 -13.69 -15.61 8.82
CA GLU A 224 -13.48 -17.03 9.08
C GLU A 224 -14.17 -17.91 8.04
N ARG A 225 -15.41 -17.58 7.70
CA ARG A 225 -16.14 -18.22 6.60
C ARG A 225 -15.43 -18.05 5.25
N ALA A 226 -14.83 -16.89 4.98
CA ALA A 226 -14.07 -16.66 3.75
C ALA A 226 -12.80 -17.53 3.70
N PHE A 227 -12.10 -17.66 4.82
CA PHE A 227 -10.98 -18.60 4.95
C PHE A 227 -11.39 -20.04 4.64
N ASP A 228 -12.51 -20.51 5.20
CA ASP A 228 -13.01 -21.87 4.97
C ASP A 228 -13.41 -22.08 3.50
N TRP A 229 -14.03 -21.07 2.89
CA TRP A 229 -14.37 -21.10 1.47
C TRP A 229 -13.11 -21.21 0.60
N LEU A 230 -12.06 -20.44 0.89
CA LEU A 230 -10.81 -20.47 0.12
C LEU A 230 -10.12 -21.83 0.20
N GLU A 231 -10.16 -22.49 1.37
CA GLU A 231 -9.63 -23.84 1.54
C GLU A 231 -10.42 -24.88 0.73
N ALA A 232 -11.75 -24.77 0.75
CA ALA A 232 -12.62 -25.69 0.02
C ALA A 232 -12.53 -25.55 -1.52
N HIS A 233 -12.11 -24.38 -2.01
CA HIS A 233 -12.05 -24.06 -3.44
C HIS A 233 -10.62 -23.81 -3.95
N TRP A 234 -9.61 -24.38 -3.27
CA TRP A 234 -8.20 -24.15 -3.59
C TRP A 234 -7.88 -24.34 -5.10
N PRO A 235 -7.14 -23.42 -5.75
CA PRO A 235 -6.81 -23.53 -7.17
C PRO A 235 -6.01 -24.81 -7.45
N SER A 236 -6.48 -25.58 -8.44
CA SER A 236 -5.86 -26.88 -8.77
C SER A 236 -4.50 -26.74 -9.47
N ASP A 237 -4.31 -25.65 -10.21
CA ASP A 237 -3.05 -25.28 -10.85
C ASP A 237 -2.82 -23.76 -10.69
N PRO A 238 -2.25 -23.32 -9.55
CA PRO A 238 -1.97 -21.91 -9.28
C PRO A 238 -1.04 -21.23 -10.29
N GLY A 239 -0.37 -21.98 -11.18
CA GLY A 239 0.63 -21.42 -12.09
C GLY A 239 1.95 -21.07 -11.42
N PRO A 240 2.90 -20.49 -12.18
CA PRO A 240 4.23 -20.15 -11.67
C PRO A 240 4.19 -18.91 -10.78
N ASP A 241 5.04 -18.91 -9.75
CA ASP A 241 5.26 -17.74 -8.91
C ASP A 241 6.01 -16.64 -9.68
N VAL A 242 5.57 -15.41 -9.49
CA VAL A 242 6.17 -14.18 -10.03
C VAL A 242 6.45 -13.20 -8.90
N LEU A 243 7.17 -12.10 -9.17
CA LEU A 243 7.20 -10.97 -8.25
C LEU A 243 5.83 -10.28 -8.24
N CYS A 244 5.05 -10.49 -7.18
CA CYS A 244 3.84 -9.71 -6.92
C CYS A 244 4.20 -8.45 -6.14
N TRP A 245 3.70 -7.31 -6.59
CA TRP A 245 3.78 -6.01 -5.92
C TRP A 245 3.03 -6.01 -4.58
N GLY A 246 1.90 -6.69 -4.49
CA GLY A 246 1.15 -6.83 -3.25
C GLY A 246 0.00 -5.84 -3.12
N ASP A 247 0.27 -4.57 -2.78
CA ASP A 247 -0.77 -3.52 -2.73
C ASP A 247 -0.93 -2.86 -4.12
N ALA A 248 -1.24 -3.70 -5.11
CA ALA A 248 -1.25 -3.37 -6.52
C ALA A 248 -2.47 -2.52 -6.95
N ARG A 249 -2.45 -1.22 -6.66
CA ARG A 249 -3.61 -0.33 -6.93
C ARG A 249 -3.22 1.09 -7.38
N PRO A 250 -4.13 1.81 -8.07
CA PRO A 250 -3.84 3.16 -8.57
C PRO A 250 -3.45 4.16 -7.50
N GLY A 251 -4.00 4.04 -6.28
CA GLY A 251 -3.67 4.90 -5.14
C GLY A 251 -2.23 4.76 -4.63
N ASN A 252 -1.45 3.81 -5.15
CA ASN A 252 -0.03 3.66 -4.87
C ASN A 252 0.85 3.98 -6.08
N ILE A 253 0.31 4.73 -7.05
CA ILE A 253 1.04 5.18 -8.23
C ILE A 253 0.99 6.70 -8.28
N ILE A 254 2.15 7.32 -8.41
CA ILE A 254 2.26 8.75 -8.71
C ILE A 254 2.15 8.94 -10.22
N TYR A 255 1.29 9.87 -10.63
CA TYR A 255 1.07 10.22 -12.03
C TYR A 255 1.49 11.65 -12.34
N GLN A 256 2.10 11.84 -13.51
CA GLN A 256 2.22 13.15 -14.15
C GLN A 256 1.36 13.13 -15.43
N GLY A 257 0.35 13.98 -15.47
CA GLY A 257 -0.75 13.80 -16.42
C GLY A 257 -1.46 12.47 -16.16
N PHE A 258 -1.41 11.56 -17.14
CA PHE A 258 -1.98 10.22 -17.08
C PHE A 258 -0.92 9.12 -17.31
N GLU A 259 0.36 9.46 -17.08
CA GLU A 259 1.48 8.51 -17.16
C GLU A 259 2.02 8.24 -15.75
N PRO A 260 2.26 6.95 -15.39
CA PRO A 260 2.85 6.60 -14.11
C PRO A 260 4.32 7.04 -14.07
N VAL A 261 4.73 7.67 -12.98
CA VAL A 261 6.11 8.15 -12.76
C VAL A 261 6.75 7.62 -11.48
N ALA A 262 5.98 6.95 -10.61
CA ALA A 262 6.51 6.15 -9.51
C ALA A 262 5.47 5.15 -8.99
N VAL A 263 5.89 3.91 -8.75
CA VAL A 263 5.15 2.85 -8.07
C VAL A 263 5.65 2.77 -6.63
N LEU A 264 4.72 2.89 -5.67
CA LEU A 264 4.98 3.02 -4.24
C LEU A 264 4.56 1.77 -3.47
N ASP A 265 4.72 1.79 -2.15
CA ASP A 265 4.13 0.83 -1.20
C ASP A 265 4.39 -0.65 -1.51
N TRP A 266 5.68 -1.00 -1.43
CA TRP A 266 6.19 -2.36 -1.67
C TRP A 266 6.19 -3.25 -0.42
N GLU A 267 5.49 -2.86 0.65
CA GLU A 267 5.50 -3.58 1.93
C GLU A 267 4.80 -4.94 1.89
N MET A 268 3.88 -5.10 0.92
CA MET A 268 3.15 -6.35 0.68
C MET A 268 3.78 -7.18 -0.45
N ALA A 269 4.94 -6.76 -0.98
CA ALA A 269 5.60 -7.46 -2.06
C ALA A 269 5.95 -8.89 -1.66
N THR A 270 5.72 -9.83 -2.57
CA THR A 270 5.90 -11.26 -2.30
C THR A 270 6.13 -12.04 -3.58
N LEU A 271 6.46 -13.32 -3.44
CA LEU A 271 6.46 -14.26 -4.56
C LEU A 271 5.19 -15.09 -4.49
N CYS A 272 4.34 -15.02 -5.51
CA CYS A 272 3.07 -15.73 -5.58
C CYS A 272 2.60 -15.86 -7.03
N PRO A 273 1.51 -16.61 -7.29
CA PRO A 273 0.80 -16.54 -8.55
C PRO A 273 0.40 -15.10 -8.90
N ARG A 274 0.56 -14.76 -10.19
CA ARG A 274 0.28 -13.42 -10.74
C ARG A 274 -1.16 -12.96 -10.53
N GLU A 275 -2.09 -13.90 -10.42
CA GLU A 275 -3.50 -13.65 -10.15
C GLU A 275 -3.72 -12.94 -8.81
N LEU A 276 -2.79 -13.06 -7.86
CA LEU A 276 -2.83 -12.35 -6.58
C LEU A 276 -2.89 -10.83 -6.77
N ASP A 277 -2.03 -10.29 -7.63
CA ASP A 277 -1.97 -8.84 -7.91
C ASP A 277 -3.10 -8.39 -8.82
N VAL A 278 -3.40 -9.17 -9.87
CA VAL A 278 -4.47 -8.81 -10.81
C VAL A 278 -5.83 -8.78 -10.11
N ALA A 279 -6.11 -9.76 -9.25
CA ALA A 279 -7.34 -9.78 -8.46
C ALA A 279 -7.38 -8.64 -7.43
N TRP A 280 -6.25 -8.29 -6.81
CA TRP A 280 -6.17 -7.15 -5.90
C TRP A 280 -6.52 -5.83 -6.60
N LEU A 281 -5.93 -5.57 -7.77
CA LEU A 281 -6.21 -4.39 -8.58
C LEU A 281 -7.70 -4.26 -8.91
N ILE A 282 -8.31 -5.35 -9.41
CA ILE A 282 -9.73 -5.41 -9.77
C ILE A 282 -10.60 -5.20 -8.52
N PHE A 283 -10.30 -5.91 -7.44
CA PHE A 283 -11.12 -5.90 -6.24
C PHE A 283 -11.10 -4.54 -5.54
N ILE A 284 -9.95 -3.88 -5.40
CA ILE A 284 -9.87 -2.58 -4.71
C ILE A 284 -10.67 -1.51 -5.46
N HIS A 285 -10.55 -1.46 -6.79
CA HIS A 285 -11.39 -0.54 -7.55
C HIS A 285 -12.87 -0.88 -7.39
N ARG A 286 -13.22 -2.17 -7.50
CA ARG A 286 -14.60 -2.61 -7.36
C ARG A 286 -15.18 -2.29 -5.98
N PHE A 287 -14.40 -2.44 -4.92
CA PHE A 287 -14.78 -2.03 -3.56
C PHE A 287 -15.21 -0.56 -3.52
N PHE A 288 -14.41 0.36 -4.06
CA PHE A 288 -14.80 1.77 -4.12
C PHE A 288 -16.04 1.99 -4.98
N GLN A 289 -16.17 1.29 -6.10
CA GLN A 289 -17.35 1.36 -6.96
C GLN A 289 -18.63 0.87 -6.26
N ASP A 290 -18.55 -0.17 -5.43
CA ASP A 290 -19.65 -0.67 -4.61
C ASP A 290 -20.09 0.38 -3.57
N ILE A 291 -19.14 1.10 -2.96
CA ILE A 291 -19.44 2.22 -2.04
C ILE A 291 -20.17 3.32 -2.82
N ALA A 292 -19.68 3.72 -4.00
CA ALA A 292 -20.34 4.74 -4.82
C ALA A 292 -21.78 4.33 -5.16
N THR A 293 -21.97 3.08 -5.59
CA THR A 293 -23.29 2.53 -5.91
C THR A 293 -24.22 2.53 -4.70
N ARG A 294 -23.72 2.19 -3.50
CA ARG A 294 -24.50 2.23 -2.25
C ARG A 294 -24.98 3.64 -1.88
N PHE A 295 -24.24 4.67 -2.28
CA PHE A 295 -24.60 6.07 -2.05
C PHE A 295 -25.28 6.74 -3.27
N ASP A 296 -25.80 5.94 -4.21
CA ASP A 296 -26.41 6.43 -5.47
C ASP A 296 -25.52 7.39 -6.26
N GLN A 297 -24.20 7.21 -6.16
CA GLN A 297 -23.20 7.96 -6.92
C GLN A 297 -22.78 7.19 -8.19
N PRO A 298 -22.46 7.89 -9.29
CA PRO A 298 -22.10 7.22 -10.55
C PRO A 298 -20.83 6.38 -10.43
N GLY A 299 -19.86 6.82 -9.62
CA GLY A 299 -18.54 6.21 -9.54
C GLY A 299 -17.80 6.28 -10.88
N LEU A 300 -16.91 5.32 -11.12
CA LEU A 300 -16.12 5.18 -12.35
C LEU A 300 -16.27 3.78 -12.94
N LYS A 301 -17.50 3.44 -13.37
CA LYS A 301 -17.85 2.12 -13.89
C LYS A 301 -17.05 1.66 -15.12
N ASP A 302 -16.41 2.59 -15.81
CA ASP A 302 -15.57 2.35 -16.99
C ASP A 302 -14.08 2.15 -16.65
N PHE A 303 -13.68 2.36 -15.40
CA PHE A 303 -12.28 2.23 -14.96
C PHE A 303 -12.01 0.83 -14.40
N LEU A 304 -10.83 0.26 -14.70
CA LEU A 304 -10.38 -1.04 -14.17
C LEU A 304 -11.46 -2.15 -14.17
N ARG A 305 -12.32 -2.17 -15.21
CA ARG A 305 -13.31 -3.23 -15.38
C ARG A 305 -12.58 -4.57 -15.46
N ARG A 306 -13.12 -5.58 -14.80
CA ARG A 306 -12.54 -6.93 -14.76
C ARG A 306 -12.15 -7.42 -16.16
N ASP A 307 -13.08 -7.36 -17.11
CA ASP A 307 -12.86 -7.85 -18.48
C ASP A 307 -11.78 -7.07 -19.22
N ASP A 308 -11.72 -5.75 -19.03
CA ASP A 308 -10.68 -4.92 -19.63
C ASP A 308 -9.31 -5.28 -19.05
N VAL A 309 -9.18 -5.34 -17.72
CA VAL A 309 -7.94 -5.70 -17.03
C VAL A 309 -7.45 -7.08 -17.47
N VAL A 310 -8.33 -8.09 -17.46
CA VAL A 310 -8.01 -9.45 -17.89
C VAL A 310 -7.56 -9.45 -19.35
N SER A 311 -8.37 -8.89 -20.26
CA SER A 311 -8.07 -8.89 -21.69
C SER A 311 -6.73 -8.21 -22.00
N TYR A 312 -6.44 -7.05 -21.40
CA TYR A 312 -5.17 -6.37 -21.58
C TYR A 312 -4.00 -7.17 -20.99
N TYR A 313 -4.16 -7.71 -19.78
CA TYR A 313 -3.11 -8.46 -19.11
C TYR A 313 -2.72 -9.73 -19.89
N GLU A 314 -3.72 -10.53 -20.29
CA GLU A 314 -3.48 -11.77 -21.04
C GLU A 314 -2.87 -11.49 -22.41
N LYS A 315 -3.34 -10.43 -23.10
CA LYS A 315 -2.77 -10.01 -24.38
C LYS A 315 -1.30 -9.58 -24.26
N ASN A 316 -0.96 -8.81 -23.22
CA ASN A 316 0.38 -8.27 -23.05
C ASN A 316 1.39 -9.33 -22.58
N THR A 317 0.94 -10.30 -21.79
CA THR A 317 1.81 -11.32 -21.20
C THR A 317 1.81 -12.66 -21.95
N GLY A 318 0.81 -12.90 -22.80
CA GLY A 318 0.59 -14.20 -23.43
C GLY A 318 0.16 -15.31 -22.45
N TYR A 319 -0.22 -14.95 -21.23
CA TYR A 319 -0.62 -15.87 -20.17
C TYR A 319 -2.11 -15.74 -19.88
N THR A 320 -2.83 -16.86 -19.84
CA THR A 320 -4.24 -16.91 -19.44
C THR A 320 -4.39 -17.02 -17.93
N LEU A 321 -5.11 -16.06 -17.32
CA LEU A 321 -5.37 -16.01 -15.88
C LEU A 321 -6.28 -17.15 -15.45
N ARG A 322 -5.97 -17.77 -14.30
CA ARG A 322 -6.60 -19.00 -13.83
C ARG A 322 -7.33 -18.79 -12.52
N ASP A 323 -8.50 -19.39 -12.36
CA ASP A 323 -9.24 -19.39 -11.10
C ASP A 323 -9.40 -17.98 -10.47
N LEU A 324 -9.51 -16.94 -11.30
CA LEU A 324 -9.44 -15.53 -10.86
C LEU A 324 -10.49 -15.19 -9.79
N ASP A 325 -11.66 -15.82 -9.82
CA ASP A 325 -12.69 -15.65 -8.79
C ASP A 325 -12.22 -16.07 -7.40
N TRP A 326 -11.39 -17.11 -7.29
CA TRP A 326 -10.78 -17.50 -6.02
C TRP A 326 -9.85 -16.39 -5.50
N TYR A 327 -9.02 -15.83 -6.38
CA TYR A 327 -8.11 -14.74 -6.03
C TYR A 327 -8.84 -13.44 -5.69
N ILE A 328 -10.02 -13.19 -6.27
CA ILE A 328 -10.87 -12.05 -5.92
C ILE A 328 -11.47 -12.22 -4.52
N VAL A 329 -11.98 -13.41 -4.18
CA VAL A 329 -12.39 -13.70 -2.79
C VAL A 329 -11.21 -13.54 -1.83
N TYR A 330 -10.02 -13.97 -2.26
CA TYR A 330 -8.82 -13.84 -1.45
C TYR A 330 -8.39 -12.38 -1.24
N ALA A 331 -8.46 -11.54 -2.28
CA ALA A 331 -8.25 -10.11 -2.18
C ALA A 331 -9.28 -9.46 -1.23
N ALA A 332 -10.55 -9.85 -1.33
CA ALA A 332 -11.62 -9.39 -0.46
C ALA A 332 -11.40 -9.76 1.02
N LEU A 333 -10.93 -10.97 1.29
CA LEU A 333 -10.52 -11.41 2.63
C LEU A 333 -9.35 -10.57 3.15
N ARG A 334 -8.26 -10.47 2.38
CA ARG A 334 -7.06 -9.71 2.75
C ARG A 334 -7.41 -8.24 3.08
N HIS A 335 -8.15 -7.59 2.19
CA HIS A 335 -8.64 -6.23 2.41
C HIS A 335 -9.56 -6.14 3.64
N GLY A 336 -10.41 -7.14 3.86
CA GLY A 336 -11.30 -7.21 5.02
C GLY A 336 -10.55 -7.25 6.35
N ILE A 337 -9.44 -7.99 6.44
CA ILE A 337 -8.58 -8.03 7.64
C ILE A 337 -7.97 -6.64 7.89
N VAL A 338 -7.41 -6.00 6.85
CA VAL A 338 -6.81 -4.66 6.95
C VAL A 338 -7.84 -3.62 7.41
N MET A 339 -9.02 -3.58 6.78
CA MET A 339 -10.07 -2.63 7.14
C MET A 339 -10.60 -2.85 8.55
N ALA A 340 -10.74 -4.11 8.98
CA ALA A 340 -11.14 -4.41 10.35
C ALA A 340 -10.08 -3.97 11.37
N ARG A 341 -8.78 -4.09 11.03
CA ARG A 341 -7.69 -3.58 11.87
C ARG A 341 -7.69 -2.04 11.93
N VAL A 342 -7.92 -1.38 10.80
CA VAL A 342 -8.10 0.09 10.75
C VAL A 342 -9.30 0.52 11.60
N LYS A 343 -10.44 -0.17 11.50
CA LYS A 343 -11.63 0.09 12.35
C LYS A 343 -11.28 -0.03 13.84
N ARG A 344 -10.55 -1.07 14.25
CA ARG A 344 -10.06 -1.20 15.64
C ARG A 344 -9.18 -0.04 16.06
N ARG A 345 -8.31 0.42 15.17
CA ARG A 345 -7.47 1.60 15.40
C ARG A 345 -8.31 2.85 15.61
N MET A 346 -9.28 3.12 14.74
CA MET A 346 -10.18 4.27 14.88
C MET A 346 -10.94 4.23 16.21
N ILE A 347 -11.43 3.05 16.62
CA ILE A 347 -12.09 2.87 17.92
C ILE A 347 -11.13 3.14 19.08
N HIS A 348 -9.90 2.64 19.01
CA HIS A 348 -8.88 2.85 20.04
C HIS A 348 -8.59 4.35 20.25
N PHE A 349 -8.57 5.14 19.17
CA PHE A 349 -8.35 6.58 19.23
C PHE A 349 -9.62 7.43 19.37
N GLY A 350 -10.80 6.79 19.52
CA GLY A 350 -12.08 7.48 19.71
C GLY A 350 -12.64 8.14 18.44
N GLU A 351 -12.15 7.79 17.27
CA GLU A 351 -12.62 8.25 15.95
C GLU A 351 -13.86 7.47 15.48
N ASP A 352 -14.11 6.30 16.07
CA ASP A 352 -15.23 5.43 15.73
C ASP A 352 -15.70 4.64 16.97
N THR A 353 -16.82 3.92 16.85
CA THR A 353 -17.42 3.16 17.94
C THR A 353 -17.47 1.66 17.68
N ASP A 354 -17.43 0.91 18.77
CA ASP A 354 -17.59 -0.54 18.74
C ASP A 354 -19.02 -0.93 18.29
N THR A 355 -19.13 -2.01 17.52
CA THR A 355 -20.39 -2.54 16.99
C THR A 355 -20.74 -3.89 17.62
N PRO A 356 -22.04 -4.18 17.87
CA PRO A 356 -22.46 -5.49 18.39
C PRO A 356 -22.15 -6.65 17.43
N ASP A 357 -22.30 -6.42 16.12
CA ASP A 357 -21.93 -7.37 15.08
C ASP A 357 -20.51 -7.06 14.58
N ARG A 358 -19.59 -8.02 14.76
CA ARG A 358 -18.18 -7.88 14.37
C ARG A 358 -17.99 -7.91 12.86
N ASP A 359 -18.94 -8.46 12.11
CA ASP A 359 -18.88 -8.42 10.64
C ASP A 359 -18.99 -6.99 10.09
N ASP A 360 -19.51 -6.03 10.87
CA ASP A 360 -19.56 -4.60 10.51
C ASP A 360 -18.18 -3.92 10.48
N TYR A 361 -17.14 -4.60 10.97
CA TYR A 361 -15.76 -4.12 10.84
C TYR A 361 -15.24 -4.29 9.40
N VAL A 362 -15.86 -5.17 8.62
CA VAL A 362 -15.57 -5.36 7.20
C VAL A 362 -16.44 -4.41 6.39
N MET A 363 -15.87 -3.30 5.92
CA MET A 363 -16.61 -2.25 5.21
C MET A 363 -17.41 -2.78 4.01
N HIS A 364 -16.86 -3.78 3.32
CA HIS A 364 -17.47 -4.47 2.19
C HIS A 364 -18.14 -5.81 2.56
N ARG A 365 -18.68 -5.95 3.78
CA ARG A 365 -19.32 -7.20 4.25
C ARG A 365 -20.39 -7.74 3.30
N SER A 366 -21.19 -6.87 2.68
CA SER A 366 -22.23 -7.27 1.71
C SER A 366 -21.62 -7.88 0.45
N SER A 367 -20.56 -7.25 -0.07
CA SER A 367 -19.86 -7.71 -1.27
C SER A 367 -19.14 -9.03 -1.02
N LEU A 368 -18.43 -9.16 0.12
CA LEU A 368 -17.77 -10.40 0.50
C LEU A 368 -18.78 -11.53 0.71
N ALA A 369 -19.89 -11.30 1.42
CA ALA A 369 -20.93 -12.32 1.60
C ALA A 369 -21.52 -12.78 0.25
N ALA A 370 -21.79 -11.84 -0.66
CA ALA A 370 -22.30 -12.16 -1.98
C ALA A 370 -21.28 -12.92 -2.85
N LEU A 371 -19.98 -12.61 -2.74
CA LEU A 371 -18.91 -13.36 -3.41
C LEU A 371 -18.87 -14.81 -2.92
N LEU A 372 -18.90 -15.03 -1.60
CA LEU A 372 -18.89 -16.37 -0.99
C LEU A 372 -20.13 -17.19 -1.34
N ASP A 373 -21.28 -16.54 -1.55
CA ASP A 373 -22.53 -17.17 -1.95
C ASP A 373 -22.66 -17.39 -3.47
N GLY A 374 -21.71 -16.91 -4.28
CA GLY A 374 -21.83 -16.91 -5.74
C GLY A 374 -22.96 -16.03 -6.27
N ARG A 375 -23.37 -15.01 -5.50
CA ARG A 375 -24.46 -14.06 -5.83
C ARG A 375 -23.94 -12.67 -6.19
N TYR A 376 -22.62 -12.47 -6.21
CA TYR A 376 -22.03 -11.18 -6.52
C TYR A 376 -22.26 -10.80 -7.98
N GLN A 377 -22.79 -9.60 -8.19
CA GLN A 377 -23.01 -9.04 -9.53
C GLN A 377 -21.93 -8.00 -9.81
N TRP A 378 -21.25 -8.17 -10.94
CA TRP A 378 -20.17 -7.26 -11.37
C TRP A 378 -20.70 -6.01 -12.09
N ASP A 379 -21.90 -6.06 -12.66
CA ASP A 379 -22.50 -4.98 -13.46
C ASP A 379 -23.73 -4.35 -12.81
#